data_AF-A0A8J9T4Z1-F1
#
_entry.id   AF-A0A8J9T4Z1-F1
#
_cell.length_a   1.000
_cell.length_b   1.000
_cell.length_c   1.000
_cell.angle_alpha   90.00
_cell.angle_beta   90.00
_cell.angle_gamma   90.00
#
_symmetry.space_group_name_H-M   'P 1'
#
loop_
_entity.id
_entity.type
_entity.pdbx_description
1 polymer ?
#
loop_
_entity_poly.entity_id
_entity_poly.type
_entity_poly.pdbx_seq_one_letter_code
_entity_poly.pdbx_strand_id
1 'polypeptide(L)'
;PLSVIFGWPIVLEFLSGAHDLDVHFIETNPRHNLPVLLALTDTWNDVFLRAHARTVTPFTEAFAHFPRFAAALEAQACGSPVDRHN
;
A
#
# COMPACT_ATOMS: atom_id res chain seq x y z
N PRO A 1 -19.26 2.98 8.65
CA PRO A 1 -19.35 4.46 8.50
C PRO A 1 -19.41 4.91 7.03
N LEU A 2 -18.53 4.41 6.15
CA LEU A 2 -18.50 4.81 4.74
C LEU A 2 -19.80 4.53 3.98
N SER A 3 -20.41 3.36 4.19
CA SER A 3 -21.68 2.99 3.56
C SER A 3 -22.86 3.85 4.01
N VAL A 4 -22.79 4.45 5.20
CA VAL A 4 -23.79 5.39 5.71
C VAL A 4 -23.65 6.76 5.06
N ILE A 5 -22.42 7.19 4.77
CA ILE A 5 -22.12 8.51 4.19
C ILE A 5 -22.30 8.51 2.66
N PHE A 6 -21.79 7.48 1.99
CA PHE A 6 -21.72 7.41 0.53
C PHE A 6 -22.71 6.40 -0.09
N GLY A 7 -23.42 5.64 0.74
CA GLY A 7 -24.29 4.56 0.28
C GLY A 7 -23.54 3.26 0.02
N TRP A 8 -24.28 2.15 0.05
CA TRP A 8 -23.72 0.81 -0.21
C TRP A 8 -23.15 0.62 -1.63
N PRO A 9 -23.79 1.11 -2.72
CA PRO A 9 -23.29 0.86 -4.08
C PRO A 9 -21.87 1.39 -4.30
N ILE A 10 -21.57 2.59 -3.80
CA ILE A 10 -20.23 3.22 -3.94
C ILE A 10 -19.18 2.43 -3.15
N VAL A 11 -19.52 1.99 -1.93
CA VAL A 11 -18.61 1.17 -1.13
C VAL A 11 -18.35 -0.18 -1.77
N LEU A 12 -19.36 -0.79 -2.38
CA LEU A 12 -19.20 -2.06 -3.08
C LEU A 12 -18.26 -1.91 -4.28
N GLU A 13 -18.38 -0.83 -5.06
CA GLU A 13 -17.46 -0.55 -6.17
C GLU A 13 -16.03 -0.34 -5.68
N PHE A 14 -15.84 0.41 -4.59
CA PHE A 14 -14.53 0.58 -3.95
C PHE A 14 -13.91 -0.76 -3.53
N LEU A 15 -14.71 -1.63 -2.90
CA LEU A 15 -14.24 -2.96 -2.48
C LEU A 15 -13.96 -3.88 -3.68
N SER A 16 -14.72 -3.75 -4.77
CA SER A 16 -14.43 -4.48 -6.00
C SER A 16 -13.06 -4.09 -6.57
N GLY A 17 -12.74 -2.80 -6.60
CA GLY A 17 -11.42 -2.35 -7.05
C GLY A 17 -10.28 -2.82 -6.14
N ALA A 18 -10.52 -2.92 -4.82
CA ALA A 18 -9.56 -3.53 -3.91
C ALA A 18 -9.36 -5.02 -4.20
N HIS A 19 -10.46 -5.76 -4.44
CA HIS A 19 -10.41 -7.16 -4.81
C HIS A 19 -9.67 -7.41 -6.12
N ASP A 20 -9.85 -6.56 -7.13
CA ASP A 20 -9.11 -6.65 -8.39
C ASP A 20 -7.60 -6.53 -8.19
N LEU A 21 -7.16 -5.64 -7.28
CA LEU A 21 -5.75 -5.53 -6.89
C LEU A 21 -5.24 -6.76 -6.12
N ASP A 22 -6.08 -7.35 -5.26
CA ASP A 22 -5.74 -8.60 -4.55
C ASP A 22 -5.56 -9.77 -5.53
N VAL A 23 -6.47 -9.90 -6.50
CA VAL A 23 -6.37 -10.92 -7.56
C VAL A 23 -5.12 -10.67 -8.41
N HIS A 24 -4.86 -9.42 -8.83
CA HIS A 24 -3.64 -9.07 -9.55
C HIS A 24 -2.37 -9.43 -8.76
N PHE A 25 -2.39 -9.23 -7.45
CA PHE A 25 -1.25 -9.58 -6.60
C PHE A 25 -0.98 -11.10 -6.58
N ILE A 26 -2.03 -11.93 -6.58
CA ILE A 26 -1.91 -13.39 -6.50
C ILE A 26 -1.58 -14.01 -7.86
N GLU A 27 -2.25 -13.56 -8.92
CA GLU A 27 -2.25 -14.26 -10.21
C GLU A 27 -1.22 -13.71 -11.21
N THR A 28 -0.81 -12.45 -11.07
CA THR A 28 0.07 -11.82 -12.05
C THR A 28 1.53 -12.22 -11.86
N ASN A 29 2.19 -12.54 -12.98
CA ASN A 29 3.63 -12.80 -13.01
C ASN A 29 4.41 -11.71 -12.25
N PRO A 30 5.35 -12.06 -11.36
CA PRO A 30 6.06 -11.09 -10.52
C PRO A 30 6.71 -9.92 -11.27
N ARG A 31 7.13 -10.13 -12.53
CA ARG A 31 7.73 -9.08 -13.38
C ARG A 31 6.74 -8.01 -13.83
N HIS A 32 5.43 -8.25 -13.71
CA HIS A 32 4.36 -7.33 -14.06
C HIS A 32 3.42 -7.05 -12.88
N ASN A 33 3.80 -7.50 -11.68
CA ASN A 33 2.97 -7.42 -10.49
C ASN A 33 3.26 -6.10 -9.76
N LEU A 34 2.26 -5.22 -9.71
CA LEU A 34 2.43 -3.83 -9.28
C LEU A 34 2.86 -3.74 -7.80
N PRO A 35 2.18 -4.39 -6.84
CA PRO A 35 2.64 -4.41 -5.45
C PRO A 35 4.04 -5.00 -5.27
N VAL A 36 4.39 -6.07 -6.00
CA VAL A 36 5.72 -6.70 -5.89
C VAL A 36 6.82 -5.77 -6.38
N LEU A 37 6.63 -5.13 -7.53
CA LEU A 37 7.60 -4.18 -8.08
C LEU A 37 7.77 -2.96 -7.16
N LEU A 38 6.67 -2.46 -6.58
CA LEU A 38 6.72 -1.36 -5.60
C LEU A 38 7.54 -1.76 -4.36
N ALA A 39 7.27 -2.93 -3.78
CA ALA A 39 8.00 -3.42 -2.62
C ALA A 39 9.49 -3.65 -2.90
N LEU A 40 9.84 -4.16 -4.08
CA LEU A 40 11.24 -4.33 -4.49
C LEU A 40 11.94 -2.98 -4.69
N THR A 41 11.24 -1.98 -5.22
CA THR A 41 11.77 -0.62 -5.38
C THR A 41 12.04 0.02 -4.02
N ASP A 42 11.10 -0.12 -3.09
CA ASP A 42 11.27 0.37 -1.72
C ASP A 42 12.45 -0.35 -1.03
N THR A 43 12.53 -1.67 -1.15
CA THR A 43 13.65 -2.47 -0.62
C THR A 43 14.98 -2.05 -1.23
N TRP A 44 15.01 -1.77 -2.54
CA TRP A 44 16.21 -1.34 -3.23
C TRP A 44 16.74 0.00 -2.68
N ASN A 45 15.83 0.97 -2.54
CA ASN A 45 16.14 2.29 -2.03
C ASN A 45 16.65 2.23 -0.58
N ASP A 46 16.01 1.41 0.26
CA ASP A 46 16.37 1.30 1.67
C ASP A 46 17.70 0.56 1.88
N VAL A 47 17.84 -0.64 1.31
CA VAL A 47 18.98 -1.53 1.57
C VAL A 47 20.24 -1.11 0.81
N PHE A 48 20.11 -0.77 -0.47
CA PHE A 48 21.27 -0.54 -1.34
C PHE A 48 21.64 0.93 -1.44
N LEU A 49 20.64 1.82 -1.56
CA LEU A 49 20.89 3.26 -1.68
C LEU A 49 20.92 3.98 -0.33
N ARG A 50 20.58 3.29 0.77
CA ARG A 50 20.50 3.85 2.13
C ARG A 50 19.59 5.08 2.20
N ALA A 51 18.57 5.12 1.35
CA ALA A 51 17.55 6.15 1.33
C ALA A 51 16.41 5.74 2.27
N HIS A 52 16.64 5.92 3.58
CA HIS A 52 15.73 5.47 4.64
C HIS A 52 14.43 6.29 4.78
N ALA A 53 14.20 7.24 3.88
CA ALA A 53 13.02 8.10 3.90
C ALA A 53 12.30 8.06 2.55
N ARG A 54 10.99 7.88 2.60
CA ARG A 54 10.10 7.87 1.43
C ARG A 54 9.06 8.99 1.57
N THR A 55 8.85 9.74 0.51
CA THR A 55 7.82 10.79 0.45
C THR A 55 6.73 10.38 -0.54
N VAL A 56 5.49 10.35 -0.06
CA VAL A 56 4.30 10.15 -0.89
C VAL A 56 3.59 11.48 -1.02
N THR A 57 3.60 12.07 -2.22
CA THR A 57 2.97 13.37 -2.50
C THR A 57 1.87 13.19 -3.54
N PRO A 58 0.59 13.09 -3.13
CA PRO A 58 -0.51 13.05 -4.07
C PRO A 58 -0.67 14.40 -4.76
N PHE A 59 -0.94 14.38 -6.06
CA PHE A 59 -1.16 15.60 -6.84
C PHE A 59 -2.53 16.26 -6.60
N THR A 60 -3.46 15.55 -5.96
CA THR A 60 -4.84 16.00 -5.76
C THR A 60 -5.16 16.17 -4.28
N GLU A 61 -5.86 17.25 -3.93
CA GLU A 61 -6.27 17.55 -2.55
C GLU A 61 -7.14 16.45 -1.92
N ALA A 62 -7.95 15.75 -2.72
CA ALA A 62 -8.78 14.64 -2.25
C ALA A 62 -8.00 13.54 -1.52
N PHE A 63 -6.69 13.39 -1.82
CA PHE A 63 -5.80 12.42 -1.20
C PHE A 63 -4.86 13.05 -0.15
N ALA A 64 -5.11 14.27 0.33
CA ALA A 64 -4.23 14.96 1.30
C ALA A 64 -3.94 14.14 2.58
N HIS A 65 -4.88 13.29 3.00
CA HIS A 65 -4.71 12.42 4.18
C HIS A 65 -4.07 11.05 3.87
N PHE A 66 -3.92 10.70 2.59
CA PHE A 66 -3.37 9.42 2.16
C PHE A 66 -1.92 9.20 2.62
N PRO A 67 -0.99 10.17 2.53
CA PRO A 67 0.39 9.95 3.00
C PRO A 67 0.47 9.58 4.47
N ARG A 68 -0.34 10.24 5.32
CA ARG A 68 -0.42 9.93 6.74
C ARG A 68 -0.99 8.54 7.00
N PHE A 69 -2.03 8.16 6.25
CA PHE A 69 -2.60 6.82 6.32
C PHE A 69 -1.58 5.75 5.91
N ALA A 70 -0.88 5.95 4.78
CA ALA A 70 0.13 5.02 4.29
C ALA A 70 1.30 4.85 5.27
N ALA A 71 1.84 5.95 5.81
CA ALA A 71 2.92 5.89 6.80
C ALA A 71 2.50 5.15 8.07
N ALA A 72 1.26 5.36 8.54
CA ALA A 72 0.72 4.63 9.69
C ALA A 72 0.53 3.13 9.40
N LEU A 73 0.09 2.78 8.18
CA LEU A 73 -0.05 1.40 7.74
C LEU A 73 1.31 0.69 7.69
N GLU A 74 2.31 1.33 7.07
CA GLU A 74 3.68 0.80 6.97
C GLU A 74 4.30 0.60 8.36
N ALA A 75 4.16 1.58 9.26
CA ALA A 75 4.67 1.47 10.63
C ALA A 75 4.02 0.31 11.41
N GLN A 76 2.74 0.02 11.17
CA GLN A 76 2.04 -1.11 11.79
C GLN A 76 2.42 -2.46 11.16
N ALA A 77 2.56 -2.50 9.84
CA ALA A 77 2.86 -3.73 9.10
C ALA A 77 4.33 -4.16 9.25
N CYS A 78 5.25 -3.19 9.27
CA CYS A 78 6.69 -3.40 9.34
C CYS A 78 7.27 -3.17 10.75
N GLY A 79 6.41 -3.01 11.77
CA GLY A 79 6.80 -2.70 13.14
C GLY A 79 7.70 -3.76 13.77
N SER A 80 8.99 -3.42 13.85
CA SER A 80 10.16 -4.11 14.43
C SER A 80 10.48 -5.52 13.91
N PRO A 81 11.76 -5.81 13.56
CA PRO A 81 12.21 -7.18 13.39
C PRO A 81 12.23 -7.81 14.79
N VAL A 82 11.12 -8.42 15.20
CA VAL A 82 11.23 -9.53 16.15
C VAL A 82 11.93 -10.62 15.36
N ASP A 83 13.19 -10.86 15.72
CA ASP A 83 14.02 -11.93 15.20
C ASP A 83 13.18 -13.22 15.20
N ARG A 84 12.73 -13.69 14.03
CA ARG A 84 11.93 -14.92 13.91
C ARG A 84 12.82 -16.17 13.99
N HIS A 85 14.01 -16.02 14.55
CA HIS A 85 14.93 -17.08 14.91
C HIS A 85 15.04 -17.19 16.44
N ASN A 86 14.05 -17.87 17.03
CA ASN A 86 14.21 -18.65 18.26
C ASN A 86 13.11 -19.71 18.37
#